data_AF-A0A7S1D6T0-F1
#
_entry.id   AF-A0A7S1D6T0-F1
#
_cell.length_a   1.000
_cell.length_b   1.000
_cell.length_c   1.000
_cell.angle_alpha   90.00
_cell.angle_beta   90.00
_cell.angle_gamma   90.00
#
_symmetry.space_group_name_H-M   'P 1'
#
loop_
_entity.id
_entity.type
_entity.pdbx_description
1 polymer ?
#
loop_
_entity_poly.entity_id
_entity_poly.type
_entity_poly.pdbx_seq_one_letter_code
_entity_poly.pdbx_strand_id
1 'polypeptide(L)'
;GFTSTNLQLTQSQKNPVTKELPTPELTETSFSDESKAESSQSVGSMALPGSFHSPMDTSERVTMSSDPSPGREIVVQADEVAPNSNPLTSDDSDSGSESSDTDTDDDEVMQWAQKMFGIIPPQKRQEEELESSDESESEIDTGHAEPPLGSFRRKPFTKPKKIPEKVQRKPKTKEQGQVESFKKAAALARKKREEARTPTAAELKAILGEDFAAPSSSSNWVRRSVRQPCKSVLHSKKLRDLLDKLRNNDSDMVVLKMKKYINDPDTPEVVIDAALVALEENTNCQALYIQNFNQGMRDKQVLHLLKVLQQPTCKIWCLNIGETYNVKMRTWKIFAKGLKKTNVTHMYASEHTITPELKDIMRERIRNNRQKHDKHINPSNLDVIMQCTHCWWNPMRAKALRPYLRSGGYEHILYDMEAQGLRGSSSAAPAGDP
;
A
#
# COMPACT_ATOMS: atom_id res chain seq x y z
N GLY A 1 7.16 72.39 5.45
CA GLY A 1 5.76 72.83 5.34
C GLY A 1 4.91 71.62 5.08
N PHE A 2 4.03 71.31 6.02
CA PHE A 2 3.01 70.25 5.95
C PHE A 2 2.07 70.45 4.75
N THR A 3 1.63 69.35 4.13
CA THR A 3 0.18 69.08 3.98
C THR A 3 -0.07 67.60 3.73
N SER A 4 -0.87 67.03 4.62
CA SER A 4 -1.50 65.71 4.57
C SER A 4 -2.46 65.56 3.40
N THR A 5 -2.63 64.33 2.92
CA THR A 5 -3.85 63.91 2.21
C THR A 5 -4.37 62.58 2.76
N ASN A 6 -5.70 62.55 2.83
CA ASN A 6 -6.56 61.74 3.68
C ASN A 6 -6.73 60.29 3.22
N LEU A 7 -6.90 59.42 4.23
CA LEU A 7 -7.61 58.15 4.12
C LEU A 7 -9.06 58.37 3.67
N GLN A 8 -9.55 57.56 2.73
CA GLN A 8 -10.95 57.17 2.68
C GLN A 8 -11.05 55.64 2.59
N LEU A 9 -11.66 55.10 3.63
CA LEU A 9 -12.02 53.72 3.88
C LEU A 9 -13.43 53.51 3.30
N THR A 10 -13.59 52.65 2.28
CA THR A 10 -14.92 52.19 1.83
C THR A 10 -15.07 50.71 2.19
N GLN A 11 -15.82 50.46 3.27
CA GLN A 11 -16.34 49.14 3.61
C GLN A 11 -17.47 48.79 2.65
N SER A 12 -17.32 47.70 1.89
CA SER A 12 -18.40 47.08 1.13
C SER A 12 -18.84 45.82 1.86
N GLN A 13 -19.94 45.92 2.62
CA GLN A 13 -20.64 44.77 3.19
C GLN A 13 -21.54 44.14 2.11
N LYS A 14 -21.25 42.89 1.74
CA LYS A 14 -22.20 42.03 1.01
C LYS A 14 -22.73 40.97 1.98
N ASN A 15 -24.01 41.08 2.29
CA ASN A 15 -24.81 40.07 2.99
C ASN A 15 -24.93 38.80 2.15
N PRO A 16 -24.73 37.59 2.70
CA PRO A 16 -25.26 36.37 2.13
C PRO A 16 -26.68 36.12 2.62
N VAL A 17 -27.57 35.89 1.65
CA VAL A 17 -28.95 35.44 1.81
C VAL A 17 -28.95 34.03 2.42
N THR A 18 -29.44 33.91 3.66
CA THR A 18 -29.83 32.64 4.29
C THR A 18 -31.10 32.13 3.63
N LYS A 19 -30.99 30.99 2.92
CA LYS A 19 -32.15 30.18 2.55
C LYS A 19 -32.38 29.17 3.67
N GLU A 20 -33.48 29.34 4.39
CA GLU A 20 -33.99 28.38 5.35
C GLU A 20 -34.38 27.08 4.65
N LEU A 21 -33.90 25.96 5.20
CA LEU A 21 -34.32 24.60 4.86
C LEU A 21 -35.26 24.11 5.97
N PRO A 22 -36.34 23.39 5.64
CA PRO A 22 -37.33 22.96 6.62
C PRO A 22 -36.80 21.81 7.48
N THR A 23 -36.94 21.97 8.79
CA THR A 23 -36.71 20.99 9.85
C THR A 23 -37.68 19.82 9.72
N PRO A 24 -37.24 18.55 9.78
CA PRO A 24 -38.14 17.43 9.92
C PRO A 24 -38.61 17.29 11.38
N GLU A 25 -39.94 17.23 11.50
CA GLU A 25 -40.76 16.98 12.67
C GLU A 25 -40.37 15.64 13.33
N LEU A 26 -39.94 15.68 14.60
CA LEU A 26 -39.71 14.50 15.43
C LEU A 26 -41.06 14.04 16.00
N THR A 27 -41.55 12.90 15.52
CA THR A 27 -42.66 12.19 16.15
C THR A 27 -42.16 11.46 17.40
N GLU A 28 -42.58 11.97 18.56
CA GLU A 28 -42.49 11.28 19.85
C GLU A 28 -43.26 9.96 19.76
N THR A 29 -42.54 8.85 19.86
CA THR A 29 -43.14 7.54 20.16
C THR A 29 -42.81 7.22 21.62
N SER A 30 -43.83 7.41 22.45
CA SER A 30 -43.89 6.89 23.81
C SER A 30 -43.84 5.35 23.77
N PHE A 31 -42.78 4.78 24.33
CA PHE A 31 -42.71 3.35 24.61
C PHE A 31 -42.71 3.17 26.13
N SER A 32 -43.75 2.51 26.60
CA SER A 32 -44.08 2.28 28.00
C SER A 32 -43.06 1.35 28.67
N ASP A 33 -42.58 1.76 29.84
CA ASP A 33 -41.91 0.92 30.81
C ASP A 33 -42.89 -0.14 31.35
N GLU A 34 -42.60 -1.41 31.10
CA GLU A 34 -43.22 -2.54 31.80
C GLU A 34 -42.15 -3.59 32.10
N SER A 35 -41.34 -3.35 33.14
CA SER A 35 -40.49 -4.38 33.73
C SER A 35 -41.20 -5.03 34.91
N LYS A 36 -41.76 -6.22 34.63
CA LYS A 36 -42.26 -7.16 35.63
C LYS A 36 -41.11 -7.63 36.52
N ALA A 37 -41.37 -7.55 37.82
CA ALA A 37 -40.62 -8.23 38.86
C ALA A 37 -40.82 -9.75 38.74
N GLU A 38 -39.72 -10.49 38.60
CA GLU A 38 -39.68 -11.91 38.97
C GLU A 38 -38.64 -12.11 40.08
N SER A 39 -39.20 -12.43 41.25
CA SER A 39 -38.53 -12.93 42.44
C SER A 39 -37.98 -14.32 42.14
N SER A 40 -36.70 -14.56 42.45
CA SER A 40 -36.18 -15.91 42.62
C SER A 40 -35.09 -15.96 43.69
N GLN A 41 -35.44 -16.73 44.72
CA GLN A 41 -34.71 -17.26 45.85
C GLN A 41 -33.27 -17.72 45.58
N SER A 42 -32.36 -17.38 46.48
CA SER A 42 -31.32 -18.22 47.11
C SER A 42 -30.35 -17.26 47.83
N VAL A 43 -29.87 -17.48 49.06
CA VAL A 43 -29.21 -18.66 49.60
C VAL A 43 -29.29 -18.63 51.13
N GLY A 44 -29.62 -19.77 51.73
CA GLY A 44 -29.55 -19.99 53.16
C GLY A 44 -28.10 -20.19 53.63
N SER A 45 -27.78 -19.55 54.75
CA SER A 45 -26.67 -19.91 55.63
C SER A 45 -26.92 -21.30 56.24
N MET A 46 -25.95 -22.21 56.17
CA MET A 46 -25.79 -23.23 57.19
C MET A 46 -24.30 -23.50 57.47
N ALA A 47 -24.05 -23.68 58.75
CA ALA A 47 -22.77 -23.75 59.41
C ALA A 47 -22.08 -25.13 59.24
N LEU A 48 -20.76 -25.09 59.45
CA LEU A 48 -19.85 -26.17 59.85
C LEU A 48 -20.44 -26.99 61.03
N PRO A 49 -20.08 -28.28 61.24
CA PRO A 49 -18.70 -28.69 61.58
C PRO A 49 -18.26 -30.10 61.11
N GLY A 50 -16.95 -30.37 61.18
CA GLY A 50 -16.43 -31.71 60.93
C GLY A 50 -14.91 -31.81 60.97
N SER A 51 -14.36 -31.75 62.18
CA SER A 51 -12.98 -32.10 62.52
C SER A 51 -12.67 -33.56 62.13
N PHE A 52 -11.58 -33.79 61.40
CA PHE A 52 -10.91 -35.09 61.37
C PHE A 52 -9.39 -34.92 61.55
N HIS A 53 -8.88 -35.68 62.49
CA HIS A 53 -7.51 -35.69 63.00
C HIS A 53 -6.65 -36.69 62.23
N SER A 54 -5.37 -36.29 62.06
CA SER A 54 -4.14 -37.12 62.08
C SER A 54 -3.79 -38.02 60.87
N PRO A 55 -2.53 -38.49 60.73
CA PRO A 55 -1.23 -37.98 61.24
C PRO A 55 -0.08 -37.96 60.20
N MET A 56 1.05 -37.37 60.63
CA MET A 56 2.46 -37.67 60.32
C MET A 56 2.80 -38.57 59.12
N ASP A 57 3.66 -38.08 58.22
CA ASP A 57 4.94 -38.77 58.00
C ASP A 57 6.04 -37.84 57.48
N THR A 58 7.23 -38.07 58.02
CA THR A 58 8.51 -37.42 57.80
C THR A 58 9.37 -38.26 56.85
N SER A 59 10.00 -37.66 55.84
CA SER A 59 11.27 -38.09 55.21
C SER A 59 11.36 -37.41 53.83
N GLU A 60 12.32 -36.53 53.57
CA GLU A 60 13.62 -36.72 52.90
C GLU A 60 13.84 -35.35 52.18
N ARG A 61 15.00 -34.78 51.89
CA ARG A 61 16.39 -35.17 51.97
C ARG A 61 17.18 -33.86 51.92
N VAL A 62 18.08 -33.66 52.88
CA VAL A 62 19.11 -32.62 52.82
C VAL A 62 20.25 -33.17 51.96
N THR A 63 20.67 -32.43 50.93
CA THR A 63 22.02 -32.56 50.36
C THR A 63 22.68 -31.20 50.43
N MET A 64 23.51 -31.03 51.47
CA MET A 64 24.61 -30.08 51.51
C MET A 64 25.88 -30.80 51.07
N SER A 65 26.68 -30.16 50.21
CA SER A 65 28.15 -30.26 50.15
C SER A 65 28.62 -29.22 49.12
N SER A 66 29.30 -28.13 49.51
CA SER A 66 30.77 -27.98 49.58
C SER A 66 31.42 -28.19 48.21
N ASP A 67 32.21 -27.29 47.61
CA ASP A 67 33.22 -26.39 48.18
C ASP A 67 33.67 -25.30 47.16
N PRO A 68 34.48 -24.30 47.59
CA PRO A 68 34.78 -23.07 46.87
C PRO A 68 36.21 -22.99 46.27
N SER A 69 36.46 -21.87 45.57
CA SER A 69 37.76 -21.18 45.31
C SER A 69 38.28 -21.19 43.86
N PRO A 70 39.21 -20.29 43.48
CA PRO A 70 39.28 -18.86 43.79
C PRO A 70 39.64 -17.97 42.56
N GLY A 71 39.48 -16.66 42.73
CA GLY A 71 40.44 -15.63 42.30
C GLY A 71 40.80 -15.53 40.81
N ARG A 72 40.17 -14.56 40.12
CA ARG A 72 40.80 -13.89 38.99
C ARG A 72 40.77 -12.39 39.20
N GLU A 73 41.91 -11.86 39.63
CA GLU A 73 42.28 -10.45 39.52
C GLU A 73 42.17 -10.04 38.05
N ILE A 74 41.34 -9.03 37.78
CA ILE A 74 41.39 -8.28 36.53
C ILE A 74 42.24 -7.04 36.83
N VAL A 75 43.47 -7.10 36.33
CA VAL A 75 44.41 -5.99 36.28
C VAL A 75 43.83 -4.92 35.36
N VAL A 76 43.60 -3.74 35.92
CA VAL A 76 43.33 -2.50 35.18
C VAL A 76 44.67 -2.00 34.64
N GLN A 77 44.93 -2.22 33.36
CA GLN A 77 45.98 -1.51 32.63
C GLN A 77 45.34 -0.28 31.98
N ALA A 78 45.69 0.89 32.52
CA ALA A 78 45.53 2.17 31.87
C ALA A 78 46.72 2.36 30.92
N ASP A 79 46.48 2.32 29.62
CA ASP A 79 47.40 2.84 28.63
C ASP A 79 46.90 4.20 28.16
N GLU A 80 47.61 5.25 28.60
CA GLU A 80 47.63 6.56 27.98
C GLU A 80 48.20 6.43 26.57
N VAL A 81 47.41 6.81 25.55
CA VAL A 81 47.94 7.12 24.22
C VAL A 81 47.47 8.52 23.83
N ALA A 82 48.46 9.35 23.53
CA ALA A 82 48.39 10.78 23.26
C ALA A 82 47.46 11.16 22.09
N PRO A 83 46.90 12.40 22.10
CA PRO A 83 46.12 12.93 21.00
C PRO A 83 47.03 13.40 19.86
N ASN A 84 46.93 12.75 18.69
CA ASN A 84 47.58 13.21 17.49
C ASN A 84 46.68 14.23 16.78
N SER A 85 46.96 15.51 17.03
CA SER A 85 46.39 16.65 16.33
C SER A 85 47.00 16.80 14.94
N ASN A 86 46.19 16.71 13.89
CA ASN A 86 46.52 17.29 12.59
C ASN A 86 45.32 18.13 12.10
N PRO A 87 45.47 19.46 11.97
CA PRO A 87 44.51 20.31 11.31
C PRO A 87 44.87 20.39 9.82
N LEU A 88 43.97 19.98 8.94
CA LEU A 88 44.05 20.40 7.54
C LEU A 88 42.76 21.11 7.14
N THR A 89 42.93 22.42 7.09
CA THR A 89 42.21 23.41 6.32
C THR A 89 42.19 23.06 4.83
N SER A 90 41.02 23.13 4.21
CA SER A 90 40.91 23.63 2.84
C SER A 90 39.51 24.18 2.65
N ASP A 91 39.43 25.51 2.79
CA ASP A 91 38.46 26.34 2.12
C ASP A 91 38.45 26.00 0.63
N ASP A 92 37.28 25.71 0.08
CA ASP A 92 37.01 25.96 -1.33
C ASP A 92 35.66 26.66 -1.42
N SER A 93 35.77 27.92 -1.82
CA SER A 93 34.71 28.80 -2.27
C SER A 93 34.33 28.46 -3.73
N ASP A 94 33.31 29.13 -4.22
CA ASP A 94 32.74 29.07 -5.59
C ASP A 94 31.85 27.86 -5.93
N SER A 95 30.70 28.01 -6.57
CA SER A 95 30.09 29.17 -7.23
C SER A 95 28.60 28.90 -7.40
N GLY A 96 27.76 29.87 -7.07
CA GLY A 96 26.32 29.81 -7.30
C GLY A 96 26.00 29.75 -8.80
N SER A 97 25.34 28.66 -9.21
CA SER A 97 24.63 28.58 -10.50
C SER A 97 23.15 28.48 -10.18
N GLU A 98 22.47 29.63 -10.20
CA GLU A 98 21.02 29.73 -10.16
C GLU A 98 20.46 29.26 -11.51
N SER A 99 20.11 27.97 -11.63
CA SER A 99 19.29 27.48 -12.74
C SER A 99 17.81 27.59 -12.36
N SER A 100 17.19 28.62 -12.93
CA SER A 100 15.74 28.81 -12.98
C SER A 100 15.15 27.77 -13.95
N ASP A 101 14.73 26.61 -13.45
CA ASP A 101 14.14 25.56 -14.29
C ASP A 101 12.62 25.47 -14.10
N THR A 102 11.94 26.06 -15.09
CA THR A 102 10.53 25.93 -15.43
C THR A 102 10.20 24.53 -15.96
N ASP A 103 9.02 24.04 -15.59
CA ASP A 103 8.39 22.76 -15.97
C ASP A 103 8.63 22.29 -17.42
N THR A 104 9.67 21.47 -17.67
CA THR A 104 9.98 20.96 -19.02
C THR A 104 10.53 19.52 -19.02
N ASP A 105 9.75 18.55 -18.55
CA ASP A 105 10.16 17.12 -18.58
C ASP A 105 9.73 16.39 -19.88
N ASP A 106 8.99 17.03 -20.79
CA ASP A 106 8.53 16.38 -22.04
C ASP A 106 9.53 16.52 -23.20
N ASP A 107 10.31 17.59 -23.27
CA ASP A 107 11.25 17.83 -24.37
C ASP A 107 12.52 16.96 -24.25
N GLU A 108 12.97 16.66 -23.04
CA GLU A 108 14.17 15.83 -22.82
C GLU A 108 13.89 14.35 -23.17
N VAL A 109 12.67 13.87 -22.90
CA VAL A 109 12.21 12.53 -23.29
C VAL A 109 12.05 12.43 -24.81
N MET A 110 11.55 13.48 -25.47
CA MET A 110 11.41 13.52 -26.93
C MET A 110 12.76 13.61 -27.64
N GLN A 111 13.71 14.39 -27.12
CA GLN A 111 15.08 14.45 -27.68
C GLN A 111 15.83 13.12 -27.50
N TRP A 112 15.66 12.45 -26.36
CA TRP A 112 16.22 11.11 -26.14
C TRP A 112 15.60 10.08 -27.11
N ALA A 113 14.29 10.12 -27.33
CA ALA A 113 13.60 9.24 -28.28
C ALA A 113 14.00 9.51 -29.74
N GLN A 114 14.19 10.78 -30.11
CA GLN A 114 14.69 11.18 -31.43
C GLN A 114 16.12 10.68 -31.65
N LYS A 115 16.98 10.77 -30.62
CA LYS A 115 18.37 10.31 -30.66
C LYS A 115 18.52 8.79 -30.72
N MET A 116 17.68 8.05 -29.99
CA MET A 116 17.78 6.59 -29.89
C MET A 116 17.02 5.85 -30.99
N PHE A 117 15.91 6.41 -31.47
CA PHE A 117 14.99 5.71 -32.37
C PHE A 117 14.72 6.46 -33.68
N GLY A 118 15.33 7.64 -33.89
CA GLY A 118 15.16 8.41 -35.12
C GLY A 118 13.72 8.89 -35.35
N ILE A 119 12.92 8.98 -34.29
CA ILE A 119 11.51 9.38 -34.38
C ILE A 119 11.48 10.89 -34.64
N ILE A 120 11.10 11.28 -35.85
CA ILE A 120 10.86 12.67 -36.23
C ILE A 120 9.48 13.06 -35.70
N PRO A 121 9.36 14.08 -34.81
CA PRO A 121 8.06 14.51 -34.31
C PRO A 121 7.18 15.04 -35.45
N PRO A 122 5.86 14.79 -35.42
CA PRO A 122 4.93 15.31 -36.43
C PRO A 122 4.95 16.84 -36.39
N GLN A 123 5.26 17.48 -37.52
CA GLN A 123 5.17 18.94 -37.64
C GLN A 123 3.76 19.39 -37.27
N LYS A 124 3.64 20.27 -36.27
CA LYS A 124 2.40 20.96 -35.93
C LYS A 124 1.94 21.71 -37.18
N ARG A 125 0.84 21.25 -37.77
CA ARG A 125 0.05 22.02 -38.74
C ARG A 125 -0.44 23.26 -37.99
N GLN A 126 0.02 24.44 -38.40
CA GLN A 126 -0.51 25.70 -37.90
C GLN A 126 -1.98 25.78 -38.34
N GLU A 127 -2.89 25.82 -37.36
CA GLU A 127 -4.26 26.27 -37.58
C GLU A 127 -4.21 27.79 -37.52
N GLU A 128 -4.18 28.43 -38.70
CA GLU A 128 -4.39 29.86 -38.85
C GLU A 128 -5.90 30.16 -38.88
N GLU A 129 -6.26 31.21 -38.15
CA GLU A 129 -7.59 31.81 -38.06
C GLU A 129 -8.11 32.22 -39.45
N LEU A 130 -9.34 31.80 -39.75
CA LEU A 130 -10.11 32.22 -40.91
C LEU A 130 -10.82 33.54 -40.61
N GLU A 131 -10.27 34.67 -41.08
CA GLU A 131 -11.03 35.88 -41.39
C GLU A 131 -10.70 36.41 -42.80
N SER A 132 -11.67 36.19 -43.70
CA SER A 132 -12.12 37.11 -44.76
C SER A 132 -11.26 37.42 -46.00
N SER A 133 -11.98 37.44 -47.14
CA SER A 133 -11.85 38.34 -48.30
C SER A 133 -10.87 38.00 -49.42
N ASP A 134 -11.45 37.45 -50.48
CA ASP A 134 -11.45 37.94 -51.88
C ASP A 134 -10.15 38.26 -52.66
N GLU A 135 -10.20 37.73 -53.88
CA GLU A 135 -9.59 38.14 -55.15
C GLU A 135 -8.09 37.96 -55.45
N SER A 136 -7.90 37.28 -56.59
CA SER A 136 -7.02 37.60 -57.71
C SER A 136 -5.71 36.82 -57.93
N GLU A 137 -5.65 36.36 -59.18
CA GLU A 137 -4.64 35.67 -59.97
C GLU A 137 -3.23 36.27 -59.90
N SER A 138 -2.19 35.43 -60.06
CA SER A 138 -1.20 35.57 -61.14
C SER A 138 -0.12 34.47 -61.12
N GLU A 139 0.32 34.13 -62.33
CA GLU A 139 1.33 33.16 -62.74
C GLU A 139 2.78 33.60 -62.43
N ILE A 140 3.73 32.68 -62.66
CA ILE A 140 5.21 32.75 -62.95
C ILE A 140 5.87 31.59 -62.16
N ASP A 141 6.36 30.48 -62.72
CA ASP A 141 7.34 30.14 -63.77
C ASP A 141 8.85 30.13 -63.33
N THR A 142 9.50 29.00 -63.64
CA THR A 142 10.94 28.61 -63.60
C THR A 142 11.64 28.48 -62.22
N GLY A 143 12.54 27.52 -61.94
CA GLY A 143 13.13 26.43 -62.71
C GLY A 143 14.17 25.63 -61.87
N HIS A 144 14.46 24.40 -62.34
CA HIS A 144 15.66 23.54 -62.17
C HIS A 144 16.44 23.42 -60.85
N ALA A 145 16.53 22.17 -60.32
CA ALA A 145 17.79 21.41 -60.18
C ALA A 145 17.56 19.96 -59.68
N GLU A 146 18.11 18.99 -60.42
CA GLU A 146 18.36 17.57 -60.08
C GLU A 146 19.74 17.44 -59.33
N PRO A 147 20.28 16.26 -58.90
CA PRO A 147 19.81 14.85 -58.73
C PRO A 147 20.29 14.27 -57.34
N PRO A 148 20.66 12.97 -57.08
CA PRO A 148 20.42 11.68 -57.75
C PRO A 148 19.96 10.49 -56.82
N LEU A 149 19.34 9.50 -57.49
CA LEU A 149 19.52 8.04 -57.39
C LEU A 149 19.79 7.34 -56.03
N GLY A 150 18.80 6.58 -55.55
CA GLY A 150 18.97 5.54 -54.54
C GLY A 150 18.00 4.36 -54.77
N SER A 151 18.54 3.23 -55.19
CA SER A 151 17.80 2.04 -55.67
C SER A 151 17.04 1.29 -54.56
N PHE A 152 15.75 0.99 -54.78
CA PHE A 152 15.03 -0.06 -54.06
C PHE A 152 14.44 -1.10 -55.00
N ARG A 153 15.03 -2.30 -54.93
CA ARG A 153 14.64 -3.54 -55.60
C ARG A 153 13.19 -3.91 -55.26
N ARG A 154 12.34 -3.95 -56.29
CA ARG A 154 11.01 -4.60 -56.26
C ARG A 154 11.20 -6.12 -56.25
N LYS A 155 10.52 -6.81 -55.32
CA LYS A 155 10.39 -8.27 -55.29
C LYS A 155 9.23 -8.74 -56.20
N PRO A 156 9.32 -9.96 -56.76
CA PRO A 156 8.51 -10.40 -57.88
C PRO A 156 7.09 -10.85 -57.52
N PHE A 157 6.20 -10.57 -58.47
CA PHE A 157 4.84 -11.09 -58.64
C PHE A 157 4.76 -12.62 -58.47
N THR A 158 3.85 -13.08 -57.61
CA THR A 158 3.39 -14.47 -57.56
C THR A 158 2.01 -14.62 -58.19
N LYS A 159 1.87 -15.72 -58.93
CA LYS A 159 0.88 -16.07 -59.95
C LYS A 159 -0.59 -16.16 -59.46
N PRO A 160 -1.57 -16.00 -60.38
CA PRO A 160 -2.99 -16.14 -60.09
C PRO A 160 -3.38 -17.61 -59.91
N LYS A 161 -4.06 -17.94 -58.79
CA LYS A 161 -4.65 -19.27 -58.56
C LYS A 161 -6.15 -19.27 -58.86
N LYS A 162 -6.46 -20.16 -59.81
CA LYS A 162 -7.73 -20.81 -60.16
C LYS A 162 -8.96 -20.50 -59.30
N ILE A 163 -9.97 -20.03 -60.02
CA ILE A 163 -11.40 -19.95 -59.68
C ILE A 163 -11.95 -21.37 -59.46
N PRO A 164 -12.57 -21.67 -58.29
CA PRO A 164 -13.55 -22.73 -58.18
C PRO A 164 -14.97 -22.17 -58.25
N GLU A 165 -15.63 -22.54 -59.34
CA GLU A 165 -16.99 -23.11 -59.39
C GLU A 165 -18.08 -22.50 -58.49
N LYS A 166 -19.01 -21.81 -59.16
CA LYS A 166 -20.24 -21.21 -58.62
C LYS A 166 -21.16 -22.28 -58.00
N VAL A 167 -21.08 -22.47 -56.69
CA VAL A 167 -22.17 -23.08 -55.92
C VAL A 167 -23.25 -22.02 -55.68
N GLN A 168 -24.40 -22.17 -56.32
CA GLN A 168 -25.60 -21.36 -56.09
C GLN A 168 -26.09 -21.56 -54.65
N ARG A 169 -25.69 -20.65 -53.75
CA ARG A 169 -26.22 -20.58 -52.38
C ARG A 169 -27.48 -19.71 -52.38
N LYS A 170 -28.59 -20.32 -51.99
CA LYS A 170 -29.88 -19.66 -51.71
C LYS A 170 -29.67 -18.42 -50.82
N PRO A 171 -30.37 -17.29 -51.08
CA PRO A 171 -30.25 -16.08 -50.28
C PRO A 171 -30.70 -16.37 -48.85
N LYS A 172 -29.75 -16.55 -47.92
CA LYS A 172 -30.03 -16.55 -46.49
C LYS A 172 -30.32 -15.12 -46.07
N THR A 173 -31.53 -14.92 -45.59
CA THR A 173 -32.09 -13.70 -45.03
C THR A 173 -31.09 -13.00 -44.10
N LYS A 174 -30.66 -11.78 -44.46
CA LYS A 174 -29.63 -10.98 -43.74
C LYS A 174 -30.02 -10.59 -42.30
N GLU A 175 -31.26 -10.84 -41.87
CA GLU A 175 -31.74 -10.48 -40.53
C GLU A 175 -31.20 -11.38 -39.42
N GLN A 176 -30.82 -12.64 -39.69
CA GLN A 176 -30.38 -13.54 -38.61
C GLN A 176 -28.98 -13.21 -38.05
N GLY A 177 -28.11 -12.55 -38.82
CA GLY A 177 -26.75 -12.21 -38.39
C GLY A 177 -26.68 -11.05 -37.40
N GLN A 178 -27.60 -10.08 -37.49
CA GLN A 178 -27.64 -8.94 -36.55
C GLN A 178 -28.17 -9.36 -35.18
N VAL A 179 -29.14 -10.28 -35.12
CA VAL A 179 -29.70 -10.74 -33.84
C VAL A 179 -28.66 -11.49 -32.99
N GLU A 180 -27.77 -12.26 -33.61
CA GLU A 180 -26.67 -12.96 -32.94
C GLU A 180 -25.62 -12.01 -32.35
N SER A 181 -25.27 -10.92 -33.05
CA SER A 181 -24.28 -9.96 -32.56
C SER A 181 -24.79 -9.15 -31.37
N PHE A 182 -26.06 -8.74 -31.39
CA PHE A 182 -26.70 -8.08 -30.24
C PHE A 182 -26.79 -8.99 -29.02
N LYS A 183 -27.11 -10.28 -29.19
CA LYS A 183 -27.13 -11.25 -28.09
C LYS A 183 -25.76 -11.45 -27.45
N LYS A 184 -24.69 -11.51 -28.25
CA LYS A 184 -23.31 -11.62 -27.73
C LYS A 184 -22.86 -10.36 -26.99
N ALA A 185 -23.17 -9.18 -27.52
CA ALA A 185 -22.86 -7.91 -26.85
C ALA A 185 -23.60 -7.76 -25.52
N ALA A 186 -24.89 -8.10 -25.48
CA ALA A 186 -25.70 -8.07 -24.26
C ALA A 186 -25.21 -9.06 -23.20
N ALA A 187 -24.84 -10.28 -23.60
CA ALA A 187 -24.27 -11.28 -22.68
C ALA A 187 -22.94 -10.82 -22.08
N LEU A 188 -22.08 -10.17 -22.88
CA LEU A 188 -20.79 -9.66 -22.42
C LEU A 188 -20.95 -8.45 -21.48
N ALA A 189 -21.92 -7.57 -21.76
CA ALA A 189 -22.28 -6.47 -20.88
C ALA A 189 -22.85 -6.96 -19.54
N ARG A 190 -23.70 -8.00 -19.56
CA ARG A 190 -24.23 -8.62 -18.34
C ARG A 190 -23.12 -9.26 -17.50
N LYS A 191 -22.20 -10.00 -18.13
CA LYS A 191 -21.04 -10.58 -17.45
C LYS A 191 -20.15 -9.50 -16.80
N LYS A 192 -19.90 -8.39 -17.50
CA LYS A 192 -19.13 -7.26 -16.97
C LYS A 192 -19.82 -6.58 -15.78
N ARG A 193 -21.16 -6.54 -15.77
CA ARG A 193 -21.96 -6.01 -14.64
C ARG A 193 -21.96 -6.96 -13.43
N GLU A 194 -22.05 -8.27 -13.67
CA GLU A 194 -21.97 -9.28 -12.61
C GLU A 194 -20.56 -9.34 -11.99
N GLU A 195 -19.48 -9.23 -12.78
CA GLU A 195 -18.10 -9.16 -12.29
C GLU A 195 -17.78 -7.85 -11.53
N ALA A 196 -18.52 -6.78 -11.80
CA ALA A 196 -18.41 -5.51 -11.07
C ALA A 196 -19.25 -5.46 -9.79
N ARG A 197 -20.11 -6.46 -9.55
CA ARG A 197 -20.92 -6.55 -8.33
C ARG A 197 -19.99 -6.90 -7.16
N THR A 198 -19.90 -6.01 -6.19
CA THR A 198 -19.23 -6.28 -4.92
C THR A 198 -19.98 -7.41 -4.19
N PRO A 199 -19.29 -8.47 -3.72
CA PRO A 199 -19.94 -9.57 -3.00
C PRO A 199 -20.65 -9.04 -1.76
N THR A 200 -21.85 -9.55 -1.52
CA THR A 200 -22.67 -9.18 -0.37
C THR A 200 -22.10 -9.77 0.92
N ALA A 201 -22.39 -9.15 2.07
CA ALA A 201 -21.92 -9.64 3.38
C ALA A 201 -22.34 -11.10 3.65
N ALA A 202 -23.51 -11.52 3.17
CA ALA A 202 -23.98 -12.90 3.26
C ALA A 202 -23.17 -13.88 2.40
N GLU A 203 -22.77 -13.49 1.18
CA GLU A 203 -21.88 -14.30 0.33
C GLU A 203 -20.47 -14.38 0.91
N LEU A 204 -19.96 -13.28 1.48
CA LEU A 204 -18.69 -13.30 2.20
C LEU A 204 -18.76 -14.27 3.39
N LYS A 205 -19.86 -14.27 4.15
CA LYS A 205 -20.08 -15.18 5.27
C LYS A 205 -20.17 -16.65 4.85
N ALA A 206 -20.80 -16.92 3.71
CA ALA A 206 -20.89 -18.27 3.13
C ALA A 206 -19.53 -18.77 2.58
N ILE A 207 -18.74 -17.89 1.94
CA ILE A 207 -17.39 -18.22 1.44
C ILE A 207 -16.41 -18.44 2.60
N LEU A 208 -16.58 -17.71 3.70
CA LEU A 208 -15.70 -17.77 4.86
C LEU A 208 -15.95 -18.97 5.78
N GLY A 209 -16.98 -19.78 5.53
CA GLY A 209 -17.15 -21.07 6.21
C GLY A 209 -17.26 -20.94 7.73
N GLU A 210 -18.08 -19.99 8.22
CA GLU A 210 -18.43 -19.96 9.64
C GLU A 210 -19.34 -21.16 9.94
N ASP A 211 -18.71 -22.27 10.32
CA ASP A 211 -19.36 -23.46 10.87
C ASP A 211 -20.14 -23.07 12.13
N PHE A 212 -21.41 -22.73 11.95
CA PHE A 212 -22.37 -22.63 13.04
C PHE A 212 -22.47 -24.01 13.68
N ALA A 213 -21.91 -24.10 14.89
CA ALA A 213 -22.02 -25.26 15.76
C ALA A 213 -23.50 -25.63 15.92
N ALA A 214 -23.92 -26.68 15.20
CA ALA A 214 -25.26 -27.24 15.37
C ALA A 214 -25.39 -27.75 16.83
N PRO A 215 -26.51 -27.45 17.52
CA PRO A 215 -26.77 -27.94 18.88
C PRO A 215 -26.90 -29.46 18.83
N SER A 216 -25.88 -30.17 19.34
CA SER A 216 -25.74 -31.60 19.18
C SER A 216 -26.67 -32.38 20.10
N SER A 217 -27.49 -33.23 19.48
CA SER A 217 -28.02 -34.45 20.07
C SER A 217 -26.90 -35.36 20.58
N SER A 218 -27.14 -35.96 21.74
CA SER A 218 -26.22 -36.79 22.51
C SER A 218 -25.72 -38.00 21.72
N SER A 219 -24.47 -37.96 21.26
CA SER A 219 -23.76 -39.17 20.84
C SER A 219 -22.43 -39.24 21.59
N ASN A 220 -22.22 -40.32 22.35
CA ASN A 220 -21.06 -40.60 23.19
C ASN A 220 -19.80 -40.95 22.37
N TRP A 221 -19.57 -40.27 21.25
CA TRP A 221 -18.29 -40.34 20.57
C TRP A 221 -17.29 -39.53 21.38
N VAL A 222 -16.23 -40.17 21.84
CA VAL A 222 -15.05 -39.50 22.40
C VAL A 222 -14.52 -38.58 21.30
N ARG A 223 -14.99 -37.32 21.29
CA ARG A 223 -14.47 -36.27 20.43
C ARG A 223 -13.02 -36.08 20.83
N ARG A 224 -12.10 -36.71 20.08
CA ARG A 224 -10.69 -36.35 20.14
C ARG A 224 -10.66 -34.84 19.92
N SER A 225 -10.24 -34.10 20.94
CA SER A 225 -10.11 -32.64 20.88
C SER A 225 -9.39 -32.30 19.58
N VAL A 226 -10.12 -31.71 18.62
CA VAL A 226 -9.53 -31.19 17.39
C VAL A 226 -8.82 -29.92 17.82
N ARG A 227 -7.59 -30.10 18.33
CA ARG A 227 -6.71 -28.99 18.65
C ARG A 227 -6.46 -28.26 17.35
N GLN A 228 -6.93 -27.02 17.25
CA GLN A 228 -6.54 -26.19 16.13
C GLN A 228 -5.02 -26.00 16.21
N PRO A 229 -4.26 -26.42 15.18
CA PRO A 229 -2.83 -26.24 15.18
C PRO A 229 -2.49 -24.76 15.34
N CYS A 230 -1.34 -24.49 15.96
CA CYS A 230 -0.79 -23.14 16.13
C CYS A 230 -1.52 -22.17 17.08
N LYS A 231 -2.57 -22.60 17.80
CA LYS A 231 -3.22 -21.74 18.83
C LYS A 231 -2.25 -21.25 19.91
N SER A 232 -1.25 -22.07 20.29
CA SER A 232 -0.24 -21.68 21.27
C SER A 232 0.56 -20.45 20.85
N VAL A 233 0.76 -20.23 19.55
CA VAL A 233 1.54 -19.09 19.02
C VAL A 233 0.84 -17.76 19.31
N LEU A 234 -0.49 -17.74 19.31
CA LEU A 234 -1.31 -16.56 19.68
C LEU A 234 -1.08 -16.12 21.13
N HIS A 235 -0.62 -17.02 22.00
CA HIS A 235 -0.36 -16.71 23.41
C HIS A 235 1.07 -16.22 23.67
N SER A 236 1.93 -16.18 22.65
CA SER A 236 3.30 -15.67 22.78
C SER A 236 3.29 -14.22 23.26
N LYS A 237 4.18 -13.87 24.19
CA LYS A 237 4.24 -12.53 24.80
C LYS A 237 4.44 -11.42 23.75
N LYS A 238 5.32 -11.66 22.77
CA LYS A 238 5.64 -10.69 21.70
C LYS A 238 4.44 -10.42 20.79
N LEU A 239 3.68 -11.45 20.41
CA LEU A 239 2.49 -11.27 19.59
C LEU A 239 1.38 -10.58 20.38
N ARG A 240 1.17 -10.93 21.65
CA ARG A 240 0.19 -10.23 22.50
C ARG A 240 0.54 -8.74 22.64
N ASP A 241 1.80 -8.41 22.91
CA ASP A 241 2.28 -7.02 22.93
C ASP A 241 1.98 -6.29 21.60
N LEU A 242 2.25 -6.93 20.45
CA LEU A 242 1.90 -6.37 19.14
C LEU A 242 0.39 -6.11 19.01
N LEU A 243 -0.44 -7.10 19.33
CA LEU A 243 -1.90 -7.00 19.19
C LEU A 243 -2.48 -5.91 20.10
N ASP A 244 -2.00 -5.84 21.34
CA ASP A 244 -2.44 -4.84 22.30
C ASP A 244 -2.03 -3.43 21.86
N LYS A 245 -0.79 -3.25 21.39
CA LYS A 245 -0.31 -1.96 20.85
C LYS A 245 -1.09 -1.49 19.63
N LEU A 246 -1.42 -2.41 18.71
CA LEU A 246 -2.23 -2.08 17.53
C LEU A 246 -3.63 -1.64 17.93
N ARG A 247 -4.31 -2.37 18.82
CA ARG A 247 -5.67 -2.02 19.27
C ARG A 247 -5.71 -0.70 20.04
N ASN A 248 -4.69 -0.44 20.85
CA ASN A 248 -4.59 0.77 21.66
C ASN A 248 -4.03 1.98 20.91
N ASN A 249 -3.80 1.89 19.60
CA ASN A 249 -3.23 2.98 18.79
C ASN A 249 -1.91 3.51 19.34
N ASP A 250 -1.06 2.61 19.87
CA ASP A 250 0.21 2.96 20.50
C ASP A 250 1.10 3.82 19.57
N SER A 251 1.80 4.80 20.15
CA SER A 251 2.66 5.74 19.41
C SER A 251 3.79 5.04 18.66
N ASP A 252 4.24 3.87 19.13
CA ASP A 252 5.27 3.08 18.46
C ASP A 252 4.76 2.39 17.19
N MET A 253 3.43 2.34 16.97
CA MET A 253 2.81 1.66 15.83
C MET A 253 2.61 2.54 14.59
N VAL A 254 3.11 3.78 14.60
CA VAL A 254 3.04 4.67 13.42
C VAL A 254 3.78 4.04 12.22
N VAL A 255 4.92 3.38 12.49
CA VAL A 255 5.70 2.61 11.51
C VAL A 255 5.79 1.16 11.97
N LEU A 256 4.89 0.32 11.46
CA LEU A 256 4.82 -1.09 11.84
C LEU A 256 5.74 -1.94 10.98
N LYS A 257 6.83 -2.43 11.58
CA LYS A 257 7.66 -3.50 11.00
C LYS A 257 7.29 -4.85 11.63
N MET A 258 6.48 -5.64 10.94
CA MET A 258 5.94 -6.91 11.46
C MET A 258 7.06 -7.87 11.92
N LYS A 259 8.19 -7.90 11.19
CA LYS A 259 9.36 -8.73 11.56
C LYS A 259 9.85 -8.46 12.98
N LYS A 260 9.80 -7.22 13.50
CA LYS A 260 10.25 -6.88 14.87
C LYS A 260 9.51 -7.69 15.95
N TYR A 261 8.27 -8.07 15.69
CA TYR A 261 7.40 -8.80 16.62
C TYR A 261 7.27 -10.28 16.25
N ILE A 262 7.31 -10.58 14.96
CA ILE A 262 7.12 -11.90 14.38
C ILE A 262 8.33 -12.20 13.48
N ASN A 263 9.36 -12.83 14.05
CA ASN A 263 10.63 -13.09 13.35
C ASN A 263 10.60 -14.34 12.44
N ASP A 264 9.56 -15.16 12.51
CA ASP A 264 9.51 -16.46 11.84
C ASP A 264 8.91 -16.33 10.41
N PRO A 265 9.67 -16.64 9.33
CA PRO A 265 9.13 -16.64 7.97
C PRO A 265 8.03 -17.68 7.74
N ASP A 266 8.01 -18.76 8.54
CA ASP A 266 7.01 -19.83 8.50
C ASP A 266 5.82 -19.56 9.43
N THR A 267 5.65 -18.31 9.85
CA THR A 267 4.51 -17.86 10.66
C THR A 267 3.18 -18.33 10.06
N PRO A 268 2.31 -18.99 10.84
CA PRO A 268 1.04 -19.50 10.35
C PRO A 268 0.04 -18.37 10.07
N GLU A 269 -0.87 -18.62 9.12
CA GLU A 269 -1.92 -17.69 8.68
C GLU A 269 -2.71 -17.06 9.84
N VAL A 270 -3.02 -17.84 10.89
CA VAL A 270 -3.80 -17.39 12.05
C VAL A 270 -3.16 -16.22 12.80
N VAL A 271 -1.82 -16.12 12.80
CA VAL A 271 -1.09 -15.04 13.45
C VAL A 271 -1.21 -13.75 12.64
N ILE A 272 -1.10 -13.86 11.32
CA ILE A 272 -1.26 -12.73 10.41
C ILE A 272 -2.72 -12.25 10.40
N ASP A 273 -3.69 -13.18 10.37
CA ASP A 273 -5.12 -12.87 10.50
C ASP A 273 -5.37 -12.05 11.78
N ALA A 274 -4.81 -12.48 12.93
CA ALA A 274 -4.98 -11.75 14.19
C ALA A 274 -4.41 -10.32 14.13
N ALA A 275 -3.24 -10.13 13.51
CA ALA A 275 -2.64 -8.80 13.33
C ALA A 275 -3.44 -7.92 12.36
N LEU A 276 -3.96 -8.48 11.26
CA LEU A 276 -4.81 -7.77 10.31
C LEU A 276 -6.16 -7.36 10.95
N VAL A 277 -6.74 -8.21 11.80
CA VAL A 277 -7.93 -7.85 12.60
C VAL A 277 -7.61 -6.68 13.53
N ALA A 278 -6.48 -6.72 14.25
CA ALA A 278 -6.09 -5.61 15.12
C ALA A 278 -5.82 -4.31 14.32
N LEU A 279 -5.32 -4.42 13.08
CA LEU A 279 -5.15 -3.28 12.18
C LEU A 279 -6.47 -2.69 11.67
N GLU A 280 -7.58 -3.44 11.63
CA GLU A 280 -8.89 -2.89 11.27
C GLU A 280 -9.37 -1.82 12.27
N GLU A 281 -8.96 -1.92 13.53
CA GLU A 281 -9.29 -0.98 14.62
C GLU A 281 -8.24 0.12 14.77
N ASN A 282 -7.07 -0.05 14.15
CA ASN A 282 -5.96 0.87 14.27
C ASN A 282 -6.13 2.09 13.34
N THR A 283 -6.01 3.28 13.92
CA THR A 283 -6.12 4.57 13.27
C THR A 283 -4.82 5.37 13.32
N ASN A 284 -3.72 4.78 13.78
CA ASN A 284 -2.42 5.45 13.96
C ASN A 284 -1.37 5.03 12.92
N CYS A 285 -1.39 3.78 12.48
CA CYS A 285 -0.41 3.20 11.58
C CYS A 285 -0.40 3.90 10.22
N GLN A 286 0.79 4.35 9.80
CA GLN A 286 1.03 5.10 8.58
C GLN A 286 1.91 4.34 7.57
N ALA A 287 2.84 3.53 8.07
CA ALA A 287 3.72 2.70 7.25
C ALA A 287 3.69 1.26 7.73
N LEU A 288 3.43 0.32 6.83
CA LEU A 288 3.30 -1.10 7.12
C LEU A 288 4.32 -1.93 6.33
N TYR A 289 5.16 -2.69 7.04
CA TYR A 289 6.09 -3.65 6.47
C TYR A 289 5.69 -5.07 6.87
N ILE A 290 5.12 -5.81 5.92
CA ILE A 290 4.64 -7.19 6.05
C ILE A 290 5.30 -8.08 5.00
N GLN A 291 6.64 -8.06 4.98
CA GLN A 291 7.46 -8.79 4.01
C GLN A 291 7.94 -10.15 4.55
N ASN A 292 8.14 -11.12 3.67
CA ASN A 292 8.71 -12.46 3.96
C ASN A 292 7.88 -13.35 4.90
N PHE A 293 6.55 -13.29 4.79
CA PHE A 293 5.64 -14.17 5.53
C PHE A 293 4.98 -15.17 4.58
N ASN A 294 5.77 -16.05 3.95
CA ASN A 294 5.26 -16.92 2.88
C ASN A 294 4.15 -17.86 3.33
N GLN A 295 4.23 -18.39 4.54
CA GLN A 295 3.17 -19.25 5.09
C GLN A 295 1.98 -18.43 5.61
N GLY A 296 2.24 -17.23 6.14
CA GLY A 296 1.23 -16.40 6.78
C GLY A 296 0.45 -15.49 5.84
N MET A 297 1.05 -15.04 4.73
CA MET A 297 0.46 -14.15 3.74
C MET A 297 0.04 -14.91 2.48
N ARG A 298 -1.18 -15.44 2.48
CA ARG A 298 -1.78 -16.11 1.32
C ARG A 298 -2.88 -15.27 0.70
N ASP A 299 -3.63 -15.87 -0.23
CA ASP A 299 -4.71 -15.21 -0.97
C ASP A 299 -5.71 -14.50 -0.03
N LYS A 300 -6.14 -15.17 1.04
CA LYS A 300 -7.10 -14.63 2.02
C LYS A 300 -6.53 -13.41 2.74
N GLN A 301 -5.29 -13.51 3.23
CA GLN A 301 -4.64 -12.44 3.98
C GLN A 301 -4.34 -11.21 3.12
N VAL A 302 -3.96 -11.39 1.85
CA VAL A 302 -3.79 -10.25 0.92
C VAL A 302 -5.12 -9.53 0.67
N LEU A 303 -6.23 -10.25 0.55
CA LEU A 303 -7.55 -9.64 0.39
C LEU A 303 -8.04 -8.99 1.70
N HIS A 304 -7.71 -9.56 2.85
CA HIS A 304 -8.00 -8.96 4.15
C HIS A 304 -7.18 -7.68 4.35
N LEU A 305 -5.89 -7.69 4.02
CA LEU A 305 -5.07 -6.48 4.00
C LEU A 305 -5.67 -5.42 3.07
N LEU A 306 -6.14 -5.80 1.87
CA LEU A 306 -6.81 -4.85 0.98
C LEU A 306 -8.06 -4.23 1.64
N LYS A 307 -8.85 -5.03 2.37
CA LYS A 307 -10.01 -4.54 3.13
C LYS A 307 -9.57 -3.51 4.17
N VAL A 308 -8.52 -3.78 4.96
CA VAL A 308 -7.94 -2.82 5.92
C VAL A 308 -7.54 -1.52 5.21
N LEU A 309 -6.81 -1.61 4.10
CA LEU A 309 -6.33 -0.43 3.35
C LEU A 309 -7.45 0.41 2.72
N GLN A 310 -8.64 -0.17 2.54
CA GLN A 310 -9.82 0.50 1.98
C GLN A 310 -10.73 1.10 3.06
N GLN A 311 -10.44 0.89 4.34
CA GLN A 311 -11.23 1.48 5.41
C GLN A 311 -11.02 3.00 5.46
N PRO A 312 -12.08 3.81 5.66
CA PRO A 312 -11.97 5.26 5.77
C PRO A 312 -11.06 5.73 6.91
N THR A 313 -10.96 4.93 7.97
CA THR A 313 -10.14 5.20 9.16
C THR A 313 -8.67 4.85 8.98
N CYS A 314 -8.32 4.12 7.91
CA CYS A 314 -6.97 3.64 7.67
C CYS A 314 -6.03 4.78 7.24
N LYS A 315 -4.92 4.96 7.96
CA LYS A 315 -3.91 5.99 7.68
C LYS A 315 -2.67 5.45 6.94
N ILE A 316 -2.65 4.16 6.59
CA ILE A 316 -1.51 3.53 5.92
C ILE A 316 -1.36 4.10 4.51
N TRP A 317 -0.25 4.80 4.28
CA TRP A 317 0.11 5.36 2.97
C TRP A 317 1.39 4.75 2.39
N CYS A 318 2.22 4.13 3.23
CA CYS A 318 3.41 3.39 2.83
C CYS A 318 3.23 1.89 3.11
N LEU A 319 3.44 1.04 2.09
CA LEU A 319 3.24 -0.40 2.19
C LEU A 319 4.40 -1.19 1.59
N ASN A 320 5.05 -2.04 2.38
CA ASN A 320 5.95 -3.05 1.87
C ASN A 320 5.36 -4.45 2.09
N ILE A 321 5.02 -5.12 0.99
CA ILE A 321 4.51 -6.49 0.93
C ILE A 321 5.43 -7.35 0.03
N GLY A 322 6.73 -7.25 0.27
CA GLY A 322 7.74 -8.06 -0.42
C GLY A 322 7.69 -9.55 -0.04
N GLU A 323 8.21 -10.40 -0.93
CA GLU A 323 8.51 -11.81 -0.60
C GLU A 323 7.31 -12.62 -0.07
N THR A 324 6.15 -12.50 -0.72
CA THR A 324 4.94 -13.31 -0.45
C THR A 324 4.62 -14.22 -1.65
N TYR A 325 5.39 -15.29 -1.81
CA TYR A 325 5.39 -16.16 -3.01
C TYR A 325 4.14 -17.05 -3.15
N ASN A 326 3.40 -17.28 -2.06
CA ASN A 326 2.24 -18.18 -2.05
C ASN A 326 0.92 -17.50 -2.42
N VAL A 327 0.96 -16.27 -2.94
CA VAL A 327 -0.21 -15.51 -3.37
C VAL A 327 -0.44 -15.72 -4.86
N LYS A 328 -1.66 -16.11 -5.23
CA LYS A 328 -1.99 -16.37 -6.64
C LYS A 328 -2.08 -15.08 -7.44
N MET A 329 -1.69 -15.15 -8.71
CA MET A 329 -1.79 -14.03 -9.64
C MET A 329 -3.20 -13.42 -9.76
N ARG A 330 -4.25 -14.25 -9.61
CA ARG A 330 -5.66 -13.77 -9.58
C ARG A 330 -5.89 -12.81 -8.41
N THR A 331 -5.35 -13.12 -7.25
CA THR A 331 -5.47 -12.29 -6.04
C THR A 331 -4.72 -10.98 -6.21
N TRP A 332 -3.49 -11.03 -6.74
CA TRP A 332 -2.74 -9.82 -7.05
C TRP A 332 -3.46 -8.89 -8.03
N LYS A 333 -4.16 -9.44 -9.03
CA LYS A 333 -5.01 -8.64 -9.95
C LYS A 333 -6.17 -7.95 -9.22
N ILE A 334 -6.78 -8.61 -8.23
CA ILE A 334 -7.82 -8.00 -7.39
C ILE A 334 -7.22 -6.90 -6.52
N PHE A 335 -6.08 -7.18 -5.88
CA PHE A 335 -5.33 -6.24 -5.07
C PHE A 335 -4.98 -4.97 -5.84
N ALA A 336 -4.37 -5.11 -7.03
CA ALA A 336 -4.01 -3.99 -7.90
C ALA A 336 -5.22 -3.13 -8.29
N LYS A 337 -6.36 -3.74 -8.61
CA LYS A 337 -7.61 -3.01 -8.90
C LYS A 337 -8.15 -2.29 -7.67
N GLY A 338 -7.99 -2.87 -6.49
CA GLY A 338 -8.45 -2.33 -5.22
C GLY A 338 -7.64 -1.14 -4.72
N LEU A 339 -6.35 -1.04 -5.05
CA LEU A 339 -5.45 0.06 -4.65
C LEU A 339 -5.98 1.45 -4.99
N LYS A 340 -6.80 1.58 -6.04
CA LYS A 340 -7.42 2.87 -6.43
C LYS A 340 -8.34 3.48 -5.36
N LYS A 341 -8.77 2.69 -4.38
CA LYS A 341 -9.66 3.07 -3.28
C LYS A 341 -8.93 3.11 -1.92
N THR A 342 -7.61 3.27 -1.94
CA THR A 342 -6.78 3.25 -0.73
C THR A 342 -6.02 4.56 -0.59
N ASN A 343 -5.38 4.74 0.56
CA ASN A 343 -4.47 5.87 0.83
C ASN A 343 -3.01 5.55 0.47
N VAL A 344 -2.73 4.37 -0.11
CA VAL A 344 -1.36 3.93 -0.43
C VAL A 344 -0.78 4.79 -1.56
N THR A 345 0.28 5.53 -1.23
CA THR A 345 1.06 6.38 -2.14
C THR A 345 2.46 5.84 -2.37
N HIS A 346 2.95 4.96 -1.49
CA HIS A 346 4.27 4.35 -1.58
C HIS A 346 4.11 2.85 -1.36
N MET A 347 4.68 2.05 -2.27
CA MET A 347 4.54 0.61 -2.21
C MET A 347 5.79 -0.11 -2.70
N TYR A 348 6.06 -1.28 -2.12
CA TYR A 348 6.88 -2.33 -2.71
C TYR A 348 6.14 -3.67 -2.70
N ALA A 349 6.23 -4.37 -3.83
CA ALA A 349 5.95 -5.79 -3.94
C ALA A 349 7.07 -6.42 -4.79
N SER A 350 7.43 -7.66 -4.47
CA SER A 350 8.55 -8.36 -5.12
C SER A 350 8.22 -8.68 -6.58
N GLU A 351 9.16 -8.39 -7.48
CA GLU A 351 9.05 -8.67 -8.93
C GLU A 351 8.90 -10.15 -9.24
N HIS A 352 9.34 -11.02 -8.33
CA HIS A 352 9.19 -12.47 -8.46
C HIS A 352 7.76 -12.96 -8.16
N THR A 353 6.90 -12.10 -7.60
CA THR A 353 5.53 -12.46 -7.19
C THR A 353 4.46 -11.90 -8.13
N ILE A 354 4.79 -10.89 -8.94
CA ILE A 354 3.87 -10.20 -9.84
C ILE A 354 4.48 -10.07 -11.24
N THR A 355 3.66 -10.09 -12.28
CA THR A 355 4.18 -9.86 -13.65
C THR A 355 4.53 -8.38 -13.85
N PRO A 356 5.41 -8.05 -14.82
CA PRO A 356 5.74 -6.66 -15.15
C PRO A 356 4.50 -5.80 -15.48
N GLU A 357 3.54 -6.34 -16.22
CA GLU A 357 2.31 -5.60 -16.58
C GLU A 357 1.48 -5.28 -15.34
N LEU A 358 1.42 -6.22 -14.38
CA LEU A 358 0.69 -6.02 -13.15
C LEU A 358 1.39 -4.99 -12.24
N LYS A 359 2.72 -5.01 -12.22
CA LYS A 359 3.53 -4.00 -11.53
C LYS A 359 3.24 -2.60 -12.07
N ASP A 360 3.16 -2.45 -13.39
CA ASP A 360 2.88 -1.15 -14.02
C ASP A 360 1.45 -0.67 -13.73
N ILE A 361 0.46 -1.57 -13.73
CA ILE A 361 -0.91 -1.24 -13.27
C ILE A 361 -0.90 -0.75 -11.82
N MET A 362 -0.20 -1.44 -10.91
CA MET A 362 -0.10 -1.01 -9.52
C MET A 362 0.57 0.36 -9.42
N ARG A 363 1.69 0.57 -10.12
CA ARG A 363 2.40 1.85 -10.16
C ARG A 363 1.51 3.00 -10.64
N GLU A 364 0.71 2.79 -11.67
CA GLU A 364 -0.25 3.77 -12.15
C GLU A 364 -1.29 4.13 -11.07
N ARG A 365 -1.84 3.15 -10.34
CA ARG A 365 -2.76 3.42 -9.23
C ARG A 365 -2.09 4.19 -8.10
N ILE A 366 -0.86 3.83 -7.76
CA ILE A 366 -0.08 4.52 -6.73
C ILE A 366 0.22 5.97 -7.12
N ARG A 367 0.56 6.27 -8.38
CA ARG A 367 0.74 7.65 -8.88
C ARG A 367 -0.55 8.47 -8.74
N ASN A 368 -1.68 7.91 -9.13
CA ASN A 368 -2.99 8.56 -8.97
C ASN A 368 -3.33 8.83 -7.49
N ASN A 369 -2.90 7.97 -6.57
CA ASN A 369 -3.11 8.19 -5.14
C ASN A 369 -2.19 9.30 -4.59
N ARG A 370 -0.96 9.45 -5.09
CA ARG A 370 -0.06 10.57 -4.71
C ARG A 370 -0.64 11.94 -5.04
N GLN A 371 -1.38 12.04 -6.13
CA GLN A 371 -2.06 13.28 -6.51
C GLN A 371 -3.20 13.64 -5.55
N LYS A 372 -3.81 12.64 -4.89
CA LYS A 372 -4.96 12.82 -3.99
C LYS A 372 -4.57 13.01 -2.53
N HIS A 373 -3.42 12.46 -2.12
CA HIS A 373 -3.03 12.33 -0.73
C HIS A 373 -1.64 12.89 -0.51
N ASP A 374 -1.49 13.80 0.43
CA ASP A 374 -0.29 14.60 0.68
C ASP A 374 0.61 14.03 1.80
N LYS A 375 0.17 13.02 2.56
CA LYS A 375 0.92 12.46 3.71
C LYS A 375 2.37 12.08 3.43
N HIS A 376 2.70 11.77 2.18
CA HIS A 376 4.03 11.38 1.74
C HIS A 376 4.98 12.56 1.46
N ILE A 377 4.46 13.79 1.40
CA ILE A 377 5.20 15.04 1.20
C ILE A 377 4.91 16.08 2.28
N ASN A 378 4.03 15.78 3.25
CA ASN A 378 3.65 16.71 4.28
C ASN A 378 4.79 16.88 5.31
N PRO A 379 5.29 18.12 5.55
CA PRO A 379 6.39 18.37 6.49
C PRO A 379 6.09 17.94 7.93
N SER A 380 4.81 17.96 8.35
CA SER A 380 4.41 17.48 9.69
C SER A 380 4.59 15.98 9.87
N ASN A 381 4.83 15.24 8.78
CA ASN A 381 4.99 13.79 8.77
C ASN A 381 6.44 13.35 8.51
N LEU A 382 7.41 14.26 8.68
CA LEU A 382 8.80 14.03 8.31
C LEU A 382 9.40 12.82 9.03
N ASP A 383 9.13 12.66 10.33
CA ASP A 383 9.64 11.53 11.13
C ASP A 383 9.22 10.17 10.60
N VAL A 384 7.99 10.08 10.06
CA VAL A 384 7.48 8.86 9.44
C VAL A 384 8.12 8.66 8.06
N ILE A 385 8.23 9.73 7.28
CA ILE A 385 8.83 9.70 5.94
C ILE A 385 10.29 9.22 6.00
N MET A 386 11.08 9.67 6.98
CA MET A 386 12.46 9.25 7.16
C MET A 386 12.61 7.76 7.48
N GLN A 387 11.60 7.16 8.10
CA GLN A 387 11.60 5.73 8.41
C GLN A 387 11.10 4.86 7.24
N CYS A 388 10.53 5.48 6.22
CA CYS A 388 9.95 4.80 5.06
C CYS A 388 11.03 4.45 4.02
N THR A 389 11.63 3.27 4.17
CA THR A 389 12.61 2.70 3.22
C THR A 389 12.03 1.58 2.35
N HIS A 390 12.81 1.11 1.37
CA HIS A 390 12.53 -0.07 0.53
C HIS A 390 11.19 -0.06 -0.23
N CYS A 391 10.78 1.12 -0.70
CA CYS A 391 9.65 1.26 -1.62
C CYS A 391 10.14 1.37 -3.08
N TRP A 392 9.28 1.11 -4.07
CA TRP A 392 9.64 1.33 -5.50
C TRP A 392 10.06 2.78 -5.78
N TRP A 393 9.55 3.72 -4.99
CA TRP A 393 9.99 5.10 -4.92
C TRP A 393 10.28 5.42 -3.47
N ASN A 394 11.39 6.12 -3.18
CA ASN A 394 11.71 6.54 -1.83
C ASN A 394 11.03 7.91 -1.53
N PRO A 395 10.12 8.01 -0.54
CA PRO A 395 9.45 9.28 -0.23
C PRO A 395 10.42 10.37 0.25
N MET A 396 11.55 10.01 0.87
CA MET A 396 12.57 10.97 1.31
C MET A 396 13.22 11.76 0.16
N ARG A 397 13.16 11.22 -1.06
CA ARG A 397 13.72 11.88 -2.26
C ARG A 397 12.78 12.90 -2.90
N ALA A 398 11.61 13.14 -2.33
CA ALA A 398 10.68 14.14 -2.85
C ALA A 398 11.30 15.55 -2.79
N LYS A 399 11.35 16.25 -3.94
CA LYS A 399 11.92 17.61 -4.04
C LYS A 399 11.26 18.58 -3.05
N ALA A 400 9.95 18.47 -2.86
CA ALA A 400 9.16 19.29 -1.94
C ALA A 400 9.60 19.18 -0.46
N LEU A 401 10.26 18.08 -0.07
CA LEU A 401 10.74 17.88 1.31
C LEU A 401 12.12 18.48 1.55
N ARG A 402 12.89 18.83 0.52
CA ARG A 402 14.28 19.29 0.65
C ARG A 402 14.44 20.50 1.59
N PRO A 403 13.62 21.56 1.52
CA PRO A 403 13.75 22.69 2.45
C PRO A 403 13.59 22.27 3.91
N TYR A 404 12.68 21.34 4.18
CA TYR A 404 12.38 20.86 5.53
C TYR A 404 13.43 19.87 6.05
N LEU A 405 13.99 19.04 5.17
CA LEU A 405 15.11 18.16 5.53
C LEU A 405 16.37 18.96 5.85
N ARG A 406 16.63 20.03 5.09
CA ARG A 406 17.75 20.95 5.38
C ARG A 406 17.55 21.69 6.69
N SER A 407 16.37 22.30 6.90
CA SER A 407 16.08 23.03 8.13
C SER A 407 16.05 22.13 9.37
N GLY A 408 15.68 20.86 9.22
CA GLY A 408 15.72 19.86 10.28
C GLY A 408 17.07 19.21 10.54
N GLY A 409 18.13 19.54 9.79
CA GLY A 409 19.46 18.92 9.94
C GLY A 409 19.59 17.50 9.37
N TYR A 410 18.60 17.06 8.58
CA TYR A 410 18.54 15.72 7.98
C TYR A 410 19.19 15.64 6.59
N GLU A 411 19.92 16.68 6.17
CA GLU A 411 20.54 16.72 4.84
C GLU A 411 21.55 15.59 4.62
N HIS A 412 22.27 15.17 5.66
CA HIS A 412 23.20 14.04 5.60
C HIS A 412 22.50 12.72 5.16
N ILE A 413 21.23 12.53 5.52
CA ILE A 413 20.45 11.33 5.18
C ILE A 413 20.14 11.28 3.66
N LEU A 414 20.11 12.43 2.98
CA LEU A 414 19.92 12.49 1.52
C LEU A 414 21.09 11.92 0.72
N TYR A 415 22.26 11.77 1.36
CA TYR A 415 23.45 11.20 0.74
C TYR A 415 23.85 9.84 1.33
N ASP A 416 23.27 9.48 2.47
CA ASP A 416 23.45 8.17 3.09
C ASP A 416 22.70 7.08 2.32
N MET A 417 23.45 6.27 1.57
CA MET A 417 22.93 5.14 0.80
C MET A 417 22.35 4.02 1.70
N GLU A 418 22.85 3.88 2.93
CA GLU A 418 22.39 2.87 3.89
C GLU A 418 21.06 3.29 4.50
N ALA A 419 20.95 4.53 4.97
CA ALA A 419 19.68 5.07 5.47
C ALA A 419 18.57 5.04 4.40
N GLN A 420 18.93 5.19 3.12
CA GLN A 420 17.97 5.09 2.01
C GLN A 420 17.59 3.65 1.64
N GLY A 421 18.22 2.65 2.24
CA GLY A 421 18.02 1.24 1.91
C GLY A 421 18.47 0.88 0.50
N LEU A 422 19.42 1.64 -0.07
CA LEU A 422 19.96 1.44 -1.43
C LEU A 422 21.22 0.60 -1.43
N ARG A 423 22.00 0.64 -0.34
CA ARG A 423 23.09 -0.31 -0.17
C ARG A 423 22.45 -1.67 0.01
N GLY A 424 22.55 -2.51 -1.03
CA GLY A 424 21.98 -3.86 -1.05
C GLY A 424 22.27 -4.49 0.30
N SER A 425 21.21 -4.78 1.05
CA SER A 425 21.33 -5.26 2.42
C SER A 425 22.08 -6.58 2.40
N SER A 426 23.40 -6.51 2.44
CA SER A 426 24.26 -7.51 3.03
C SER A 426 23.99 -7.45 4.54
N SER A 427 22.74 -7.70 4.93
CA SER A 427 22.43 -8.46 6.12
C SER A 427 23.06 -9.82 5.87
N ALA A 428 24.40 -9.86 5.92
CA ALA A 428 25.10 -11.02 6.38
C ALA A 428 24.39 -11.35 7.68
N ALA A 429 23.63 -12.45 7.67
CA ALA A 429 23.31 -13.12 8.90
C ALA A 429 24.62 -13.16 9.69
N PRO A 430 24.63 -12.78 10.98
CA PRO A 430 25.86 -12.80 11.77
C PRO A 430 26.51 -14.15 11.47
N ALA A 431 27.69 -14.13 10.86
CA ALA A 431 28.44 -15.35 10.62
C ALA A 431 28.57 -15.96 12.00
N GLY A 432 27.89 -17.10 12.23
CA GLY A 432 28.01 -17.79 13.49
C GLY A 432 29.50 -17.99 13.74
N ASP A 433 29.98 -17.49 14.88
CA ASP A 433 31.33 -17.82 15.33
C ASP A 433 31.47 -19.35 15.28
N PRO A 434 32.50 -19.88 14.59
CA PRO A 434 32.68 -21.31 14.42
C PRO A 434 32.95 -22.06 15.72
#